data_AF-A0A498LT94-F1
#
_entry.id   AF-A0A498LT94-F1
#
_cell.length_a   1.000
_cell.length_b   1.000
_cell.length_c   1.000
_cell.angle_alpha   90.00
_cell.angle_beta   90.00
_cell.angle_gamma   90.00
#
_symmetry.space_group_name_H-M   'P 1'
#
loop_
_entity.id
_entity.type
_entity.pdbx_description
1 polymer ?
#
loop_
_entity_poly.entity_id
_entity_poly.type
_entity_poly.pdbx_seq_one_letter_code
_entity_poly.pdbx_strand_id
1 'polypeptide(L)'
;METVIHFMNDSAEFYKWSLTIADKRVEKWPMMSSPLPTLGISVLYLLFLWVGPLYMQNREPFQLRKTLIVYNFSMVLLNFYICKELLLGSRAAGYSYLCQPVNYSNDVNEVRIASALWWYYISKGVEFLDTVFFIMRKKFNQVSFLHVYHHCTMFILWWIGIKWVPGGQSFFGATINSGIHVLMYGYYGLAAFGPKIQKYLWWKKYLTIIQMIQFHVTIGHAAHSLYTGCPFPAWMQWALIGYAVTFIILFANFYYQTYRRQPRLKSAKTAVNGVSNGTRQANLSVSEA
;
A
#
# COMPACT_ATOMS: atom_id res chain seq x y z
N MET A 1 -33.55 -5.92 -17.42
CA MET A 1 -32.89 -7.23 -17.31
C MET A 1 -31.91 -7.43 -18.46
N GLU A 2 -32.31 -7.13 -19.70
CA GLU A 2 -31.44 -7.20 -20.88
C GLU A 2 -30.16 -6.36 -20.80
N THR A 3 -30.22 -5.12 -20.32
CA THR A 3 -29.02 -4.26 -20.16
C THR A 3 -27.99 -4.87 -19.19
N VAL A 4 -28.46 -5.56 -18.15
CA VAL A 4 -27.57 -6.22 -17.17
C VAL A 4 -26.95 -7.46 -17.80
N ILE A 5 -27.73 -8.25 -18.54
CA ILE A 5 -27.24 -9.44 -19.24
C ILE A 5 -26.22 -9.06 -20.32
N HIS A 6 -26.48 -7.99 -21.07
CA HIS A 6 -25.54 -7.46 -22.08
C HIS A 6 -24.22 -7.02 -21.43
N PHE A 7 -24.29 -6.23 -20.36
CA PHE A 7 -23.11 -5.80 -19.63
C PHE A 7 -22.31 -6.98 -19.04
N MET A 8 -23.00 -8.01 -18.54
CA MET A 8 -22.36 -9.23 -18.03
C MET A 8 -21.67 -10.01 -19.15
N ASN A 9 -22.30 -10.13 -20.32
CA ASN A 9 -21.70 -10.80 -21.47
C ASN A 9 -20.48 -10.02 -21.99
N ASP A 10 -20.57 -8.71 -22.15
CA ASP A 10 -19.44 -7.86 -22.56
C ASP A 10 -18.27 -7.98 -21.58
N SER A 11 -18.56 -7.96 -20.28
CA SER A 11 -17.54 -8.12 -19.24
C SER A 11 -16.89 -9.51 -19.28
N ALA A 12 -17.67 -10.55 -19.53
CA ALA A 12 -17.17 -11.92 -19.65
C ALA A 12 -16.32 -12.11 -20.91
N GLU A 13 -16.72 -11.50 -22.03
CA GLU A 13 -15.95 -11.50 -23.28
C GLU A 13 -14.65 -10.72 -23.14
N PHE A 14 -14.70 -9.52 -22.56
CA PHE A 14 -13.51 -8.74 -22.24
C PHE A 14 -12.55 -9.52 -21.33
N TYR A 15 -13.08 -10.18 -20.29
CA TYR A 15 -12.26 -11.01 -19.42
C TYR A 15 -11.62 -12.20 -20.18
N LYS A 16 -12.39 -12.92 -21.01
CA LYS A 16 -11.86 -14.00 -21.84
C LYS A 16 -10.77 -13.50 -22.80
N TRP A 17 -10.99 -12.37 -23.48
CA TRP A 17 -9.99 -11.73 -24.32
C TRP A 17 -8.76 -11.33 -23.51
N SER A 18 -8.92 -10.73 -22.33
CA SER A 18 -7.79 -10.34 -21.47
C SER A 18 -6.94 -11.54 -21.04
N LEU A 19 -7.54 -12.72 -20.85
CA LEU A 19 -6.79 -13.94 -20.56
C LEU A 19 -5.92 -14.40 -21.72
N THR A 20 -6.28 -14.08 -22.97
CA THR A 20 -5.45 -14.43 -24.15
C THR A 20 -4.14 -13.65 -24.21
N ILE A 21 -4.11 -12.44 -23.62
CA ILE A 21 -2.94 -11.57 -23.55
C ILE A 21 -2.24 -11.61 -22.17
N ALA A 22 -2.70 -12.46 -21.26
CA ALA A 22 -2.10 -12.61 -19.94
C ALA A 22 -0.73 -13.28 -20.04
N ASP A 23 0.16 -12.95 -19.10
CA ASP A 23 1.51 -13.52 -19.08
C ASP A 23 1.47 -15.00 -18.64
N LYS A 24 1.93 -15.88 -19.54
CA LYS A 24 1.96 -17.33 -19.31
C LYS A 24 2.93 -17.75 -18.21
N ARG A 25 3.96 -16.93 -17.90
CA ARG A 25 5.00 -17.23 -16.91
C ARG A 25 4.43 -17.30 -15.50
N VAL A 26 3.42 -16.47 -15.21
CA VAL A 26 2.82 -16.34 -13.88
C VAL A 26 1.55 -17.17 -13.72
N GLU A 27 1.05 -17.81 -14.77
CA GLU A 27 -0.25 -18.47 -14.80
C GLU A 27 -0.43 -19.52 -13.69
N LYS A 28 0.63 -20.30 -13.44
CA LYS A 28 0.64 -21.38 -12.44
C LYS A 28 1.01 -20.90 -11.03
N TRP A 29 1.33 -19.62 -10.86
CA TRP A 29 1.72 -19.10 -9.56
C TRP A 29 0.50 -18.96 -8.65
N PRO A 30 0.68 -19.10 -7.32
CA PRO A 30 -0.44 -18.99 -6.40
C PRO A 30 -1.17 -17.65 -6.58
N MET A 31 -2.50 -17.72 -6.54
CA MET A 31 -3.43 -16.59 -6.70
C MET A 31 -3.46 -15.93 -8.10
N MET A 32 -2.72 -16.44 -9.08
CA MET A 32 -2.70 -15.89 -10.44
C MET A 32 -3.68 -16.56 -11.41
N SER A 33 -4.31 -17.67 -11.00
CA SER A 33 -5.27 -18.42 -11.83
C SER A 33 -6.54 -17.63 -12.14
N SER A 34 -7.06 -16.89 -11.14
CA SER A 34 -8.27 -16.07 -11.27
C SER A 34 -8.21 -14.87 -10.33
N PRO A 35 -9.01 -13.81 -10.55
CA PRO A 35 -9.09 -12.67 -9.64
C PRO A 35 -9.86 -13.00 -8.35
N LEU A 36 -10.63 -14.10 -8.33
CA LEU A 36 -11.55 -14.44 -7.25
C LEU A 36 -10.86 -14.57 -5.88
N PRO A 37 -9.68 -15.21 -5.72
CA PRO A 37 -8.99 -15.26 -4.44
C PRO A 37 -8.60 -13.88 -3.91
N THR A 38 -8.07 -13.01 -4.78
CA THR A 38 -7.71 -11.63 -4.43
C THR A 38 -8.93 -10.85 -3.97
N LEU A 39 -10.02 -10.89 -4.74
CA LEU A 39 -11.27 -10.21 -4.41
C LEU A 39 -11.89 -10.79 -3.13
N GLY A 40 -11.87 -12.11 -2.95
CA GLY A 40 -12.34 -12.78 -1.75
C GLY A 40 -11.59 -12.32 -0.51
N ILE A 41 -10.27 -12.25 -0.55
CA ILE A 41 -9.45 -11.74 0.56
C ILE A 41 -9.72 -10.25 0.82
N SER A 42 -9.87 -9.42 -0.22
CA SER A 42 -10.24 -8.01 -0.05
C SER A 42 -11.63 -7.84 0.57
N VAL A 43 -12.62 -8.66 0.19
CA VAL A 43 -13.95 -8.66 0.79
C VAL A 43 -13.88 -9.10 2.25
N LEU A 44 -13.15 -10.17 2.56
CA LEU A 44 -12.94 -10.63 3.94
C LEU A 44 -12.25 -9.55 4.80
N TYR A 45 -11.30 -8.82 4.23
CA TYR A 45 -10.65 -7.69 4.87
C TYR A 45 -11.63 -6.54 5.19
N LEU A 46 -12.48 -6.16 4.23
CA LEU A 46 -13.52 -5.14 4.45
C LEU A 46 -14.59 -5.60 5.46
N LEU A 47 -14.97 -6.88 5.43
CA LEU A 47 -15.86 -7.46 6.44
C LEU A 47 -15.21 -7.42 7.83
N PHE A 48 -13.92 -7.75 7.93
CA PHE A 48 -13.19 -7.66 9.20
C PHE A 48 -13.10 -6.22 9.72
N LEU A 49 -12.93 -5.24 8.84
CA LEU A 49 -12.97 -3.82 9.21
C LEU A 49 -14.30 -3.38 9.81
N TRP A 50 -15.41 -4.00 9.39
CA TRP A 50 -16.75 -3.71 9.90
C TRP A 50 -17.05 -4.49 11.19
N VAL A 51 -16.78 -5.80 11.20
CA VAL A 51 -17.09 -6.70 12.33
C VAL A 51 -16.08 -6.57 13.47
N GLY A 52 -14.81 -6.35 13.16
CA GLY A 52 -13.71 -6.31 14.14
C GLY A 52 -13.89 -5.25 15.22
N PRO A 53 -14.21 -3.98 14.89
CA PRO A 53 -14.51 -2.97 15.90
C PRO A 53 -15.70 -3.34 16.79
N LEU A 54 -16.79 -3.86 16.20
CA LEU A 54 -17.98 -4.32 16.95
C LEU A 54 -17.61 -5.42 17.95
N TYR A 55 -16.83 -6.41 17.50
CA TYR A 55 -16.34 -7.49 18.35
C TYR A 55 -15.44 -7.00 19.50
N MET A 56 -14.61 -5.98 19.23
CA MET A 56 -13.69 -5.43 20.21
C MET A 56 -14.33 -4.45 21.20
N GLN A 57 -15.54 -3.92 20.95
CA GLN A 57 -16.17 -2.92 21.83
C GLN A 57 -16.16 -3.35 23.30
N ASN A 58 -16.60 -4.58 23.57
CA ASN A 58 -16.76 -5.14 24.92
C ASN A 58 -15.52 -5.93 25.42
N ARG A 59 -14.37 -5.82 24.75
CA ARG A 59 -13.13 -6.54 25.12
C ARG A 59 -11.98 -5.61 25.41
N GLU A 60 -11.05 -6.06 26.25
CA GLU A 60 -9.79 -5.36 26.47
C GLU A 60 -8.85 -5.48 25.25
N PRO A 61 -7.96 -4.50 25.00
CA PRO A 61 -7.02 -4.57 23.90
C PRO A 61 -6.01 -5.72 24.08
N PHE A 62 -5.80 -6.50 23.03
CA PHE A 62 -4.88 -7.64 23.09
C PHE A 62 -3.41 -7.20 23.22
N GLN A 63 -2.64 -7.89 24.07
CA GLN A 63 -1.21 -7.67 24.28
C GLN A 63 -0.37 -8.46 23.27
N LEU A 64 -0.38 -8.04 22.01
CA LEU A 64 0.25 -8.77 20.88
C LEU A 64 1.73 -8.42 20.65
N ARG A 65 2.47 -8.05 21.70
CA ARG A 65 3.82 -7.50 21.55
C ARG A 65 4.79 -8.46 20.84
N LYS A 66 4.84 -9.73 21.25
CA LYS A 66 5.70 -10.75 20.62
C LYS A 66 5.30 -11.00 19.18
N THR A 67 4.00 -11.12 18.91
CA THR A 67 3.45 -11.30 17.56
C THR A 67 3.82 -10.15 16.65
N LEU A 68 3.68 -8.91 17.13
CA LEU A 68 4.08 -7.71 16.37
C LEU A 68 5.57 -7.70 16.07
N ILE A 69 6.42 -8.06 17.03
CA ILE A 69 7.88 -8.14 16.79
C ILE A 69 8.15 -9.14 15.65
N VAL A 70 7.66 -10.38 15.77
CA VAL A 70 7.86 -11.43 14.76
C VAL A 70 7.32 -11.00 13.39
N TYR A 71 6.10 -10.45 13.36
CA TYR A 71 5.47 -9.98 12.14
C TYR A 71 6.27 -8.87 11.47
N ASN A 72 6.63 -7.80 12.19
CA ASN A 72 7.37 -6.67 11.62
C ASN A 72 8.74 -7.13 11.10
N PHE A 73 9.47 -7.98 11.84
CA PHE A 73 10.75 -8.52 11.35
C PHE A 73 10.58 -9.44 10.13
N SER A 74 9.50 -10.24 10.08
CA SER A 74 9.19 -11.06 8.91
C SER A 74 8.91 -10.17 7.68
N MET A 75 8.20 -9.06 7.88
CA MET A 75 7.94 -8.07 6.82
C MET A 75 9.21 -7.34 6.37
N VAL A 76 10.15 -7.06 7.28
CA VAL A 76 11.49 -6.55 6.92
C VAL A 76 12.21 -7.54 6.01
N LEU A 77 12.26 -8.82 6.38
CA LEU A 77 12.92 -9.86 5.58
C LEU A 77 12.27 -10.03 4.21
N LEU A 78 10.93 -10.06 4.15
CA LEU A 78 10.19 -10.18 2.91
C LEU A 78 10.45 -8.99 1.97
N ASN A 79 10.35 -7.76 2.46
CA ASN A 79 10.60 -6.57 1.65
C ASN A 79 12.07 -6.43 1.26
N PHE A 80 12.99 -6.86 2.12
CA PHE A 80 14.41 -6.89 1.79
C PHE A 80 14.70 -7.89 0.68
N TYR A 81 14.12 -9.08 0.75
CA TYR A 81 14.20 -10.08 -0.31
C TYR A 81 13.68 -9.53 -1.64
N ILE A 82 12.49 -8.93 -1.65
CA ILE A 82 11.90 -8.32 -2.87
C ILE A 82 12.83 -7.24 -3.43
N CYS A 83 13.27 -6.30 -2.60
CA CYS A 83 14.14 -5.21 -3.02
C CYS A 83 15.46 -5.73 -3.60
N LYS A 84 16.09 -6.70 -2.93
CA LYS A 84 17.32 -7.36 -3.40
C LYS A 84 17.10 -8.04 -4.75
N GLU A 85 16.04 -8.83 -4.89
CA GLU A 85 15.77 -9.57 -6.12
C GLU A 85 15.45 -8.65 -7.30
N LEU A 86 14.71 -7.56 -7.08
CA LEU A 86 14.47 -6.55 -8.10
C LEU A 86 15.75 -5.81 -8.50
N LEU A 87 16.60 -5.44 -7.54
CA LEU A 87 17.88 -4.76 -7.83
C LEU A 87 18.87 -5.65 -8.56
N LEU A 88 19.04 -6.89 -8.10
CA LEU A 88 19.96 -7.84 -8.72
C LEU A 88 19.44 -8.35 -10.06
N GLY A 89 18.14 -8.64 -10.14
CA GLY A 89 17.48 -9.07 -11.38
C GLY A 89 17.53 -8.00 -12.45
N SER A 90 17.15 -6.75 -12.13
CA SER A 90 17.21 -5.63 -13.09
C SER A 90 18.63 -5.34 -13.57
N ARG A 91 19.63 -5.39 -12.68
CA ARG A 91 21.04 -5.21 -13.06
C ARG A 91 21.54 -6.34 -13.97
N ALA A 92 21.22 -7.59 -13.65
CA ALA A 92 21.61 -8.74 -14.47
C ALA A 92 20.92 -8.76 -15.84
N ALA A 93 19.67 -8.29 -15.92
CA ALA A 93 18.92 -8.13 -17.16
C ALA A 93 19.32 -6.87 -17.96
N GLY A 94 20.22 -6.01 -17.43
CA GLY A 94 20.64 -4.78 -18.11
C GLY A 94 19.53 -3.74 -18.25
N TYR A 95 18.60 -3.66 -17.29
CA TYR A 95 17.47 -2.73 -17.33
C TYR A 95 17.91 -1.27 -17.35
N SER A 96 17.26 -0.48 -18.19
CA SER A 96 17.34 0.98 -18.11
C SER A 96 16.40 1.50 -17.02
N TYR A 97 16.95 2.33 -16.13
CA TYR A 97 16.15 2.98 -15.07
C TYR A 97 15.19 4.04 -15.61
N LEU A 98 15.44 4.58 -16.81
CA LEU A 98 14.64 5.65 -17.40
C LEU A 98 13.45 5.12 -18.21
N CYS A 99 13.69 4.14 -19.08
CA CYS A 99 12.66 3.55 -19.93
C CYS A 99 12.98 2.07 -20.16
N GLN A 100 12.07 1.20 -19.71
CA GLN A 100 12.23 -0.26 -19.82
C GLN A 100 10.94 -0.93 -20.29
N PRO A 101 10.90 -1.52 -21.49
CA PRO A 101 9.76 -2.31 -21.93
C PRO A 101 9.61 -3.57 -21.08
N VAL A 102 8.42 -4.16 -21.12
CA VAL A 102 8.21 -5.50 -20.55
C VAL A 102 8.75 -6.53 -21.52
N ASN A 103 9.62 -7.39 -21.03
CA ASN A 103 10.10 -8.54 -21.78
C ASN A 103 9.38 -9.80 -21.27
N TYR A 104 8.61 -10.42 -22.16
CA TYR A 104 7.80 -11.62 -21.88
C TYR A 104 8.54 -12.94 -22.14
N SER A 105 9.86 -12.89 -22.38
CA SER A 105 10.67 -14.08 -22.55
C SER A 105 10.81 -14.90 -21.27
N ASN A 106 11.15 -16.18 -21.42
CA ASN A 106 11.49 -17.08 -20.32
C ASN A 106 12.96 -16.94 -19.87
N ASP A 107 13.58 -15.78 -20.13
CA ASP A 107 14.92 -15.51 -19.61
C ASP A 107 14.93 -15.59 -18.08
N VAL A 108 16.02 -16.14 -17.53
CA VAL A 108 16.14 -16.40 -16.09
C VAL A 108 16.01 -15.10 -15.29
N ASN A 109 16.55 -13.98 -15.80
CA ASN A 109 16.49 -12.70 -15.11
C ASN A 109 15.10 -12.06 -15.20
N GLU A 110 14.42 -12.19 -16.34
CA GLU A 110 13.06 -11.67 -16.52
C GLU A 110 12.05 -12.43 -15.64
N VAL A 111 12.17 -13.76 -15.57
CA VAL A 111 11.35 -14.59 -14.68
C VAL A 111 11.66 -14.30 -13.20
N ARG A 112 12.92 -14.00 -12.87
CA ARG A 112 13.33 -13.57 -11.53
C ARG A 112 12.69 -12.25 -11.12
N ILE A 113 12.66 -11.26 -12.03
CA ILE A 113 11.99 -9.97 -11.80
C ILE A 113 10.49 -10.17 -11.64
N ALA A 114 9.86 -10.94 -12.53
CA ALA A 114 8.44 -11.29 -12.43
C ALA A 114 8.13 -11.95 -11.07
N SER A 115 8.98 -12.86 -10.60
CA SER A 115 8.83 -13.55 -9.32
C SER A 115 8.95 -12.58 -8.14
N ALA A 116 9.91 -11.66 -8.17
CA ALA A 116 10.04 -10.63 -7.16
C ALA A 116 8.82 -9.69 -7.12
N LEU A 117 8.26 -9.33 -8.29
CA LEU A 117 7.02 -8.54 -8.38
C LEU A 117 5.80 -9.34 -7.88
N TRP A 118 5.74 -10.65 -8.11
CA TRP A 118 4.70 -11.49 -7.52
C TRP A 118 4.82 -11.55 -5.98
N TRP A 119 6.03 -11.69 -5.44
CA TRP A 119 6.24 -11.59 -4.00
C TRP A 119 5.86 -10.22 -3.44
N TYR A 120 6.08 -9.15 -4.21
CA TYR A 120 5.59 -7.81 -3.87
C TYR A 120 4.06 -7.75 -3.84
N TYR A 121 3.36 -8.38 -4.79
CA TYR A 121 1.90 -8.51 -4.74
C TYR A 121 1.44 -9.27 -3.48
N ILE A 122 2.06 -10.41 -3.18
CA ILE A 122 1.74 -11.20 -1.98
C ILE A 122 1.99 -10.40 -0.71
N SER A 123 3.07 -9.60 -0.65
CA SER A 123 3.35 -8.76 0.50
C SER A 123 2.19 -7.82 0.79
N LYS A 124 1.55 -7.20 -0.23
CA LYS A 124 0.36 -6.34 -0.03
C LYS A 124 -0.83 -7.05 0.59
N GLY A 125 -1.01 -8.34 0.31
CA GLY A 125 -2.00 -9.16 1.01
C GLY A 125 -1.63 -9.39 2.48
N VAL A 126 -0.35 -9.65 2.78
CA VAL A 126 0.14 -9.81 4.16
C VAL A 126 0.02 -8.51 4.95
N GLU A 127 0.21 -7.36 4.32
CA GLU A 127 0.06 -6.02 4.94
C GLU A 127 -1.36 -5.76 5.48
N PHE A 128 -2.39 -6.51 5.06
CA PHE A 128 -3.72 -6.43 5.67
C PHE A 128 -3.71 -6.77 7.16
N LEU A 129 -2.72 -7.55 7.61
CA LEU A 129 -2.53 -7.86 9.02
C LEU A 129 -2.21 -6.62 9.87
N ASP A 130 -1.66 -5.54 9.28
CA ASP A 130 -1.43 -4.27 10.01
C ASP A 130 -2.74 -3.72 10.58
N THR A 131 -3.77 -3.66 9.74
CA THR A 131 -5.11 -3.24 10.13
C THR A 131 -5.73 -4.17 11.14
N VAL A 132 -5.51 -5.49 10.99
CA VAL A 132 -5.98 -6.50 11.93
C VAL A 132 -5.36 -6.26 13.31
N PHE A 133 -4.06 -5.99 13.39
CA PHE A 133 -3.40 -5.63 14.64
C PHE A 133 -3.87 -4.30 15.22
N PHE A 134 -4.17 -3.29 14.40
CA PHE A 134 -4.72 -2.01 14.87
C PHE A 134 -6.08 -2.20 15.54
N ILE A 135 -6.98 -2.97 14.92
CA ILE A 135 -8.31 -3.27 15.47
C ILE A 135 -8.20 -4.06 16.77
N MET A 136 -7.42 -5.15 16.79
CA MET A 136 -7.26 -5.99 17.98
C MET A 136 -6.62 -5.25 19.16
N ARG A 137 -5.85 -4.19 18.90
CA ARG A 137 -5.23 -3.34 19.93
C ARG A 137 -6.06 -2.10 20.28
N LYS A 138 -7.28 -1.97 19.73
CA LYS A 138 -8.14 -0.78 19.86
C LYS A 138 -7.46 0.52 19.43
N LYS A 139 -6.60 0.45 18.41
CA LYS A 139 -5.92 1.62 17.82
C LYS A 139 -6.66 2.12 16.58
N PHE A 140 -7.97 2.35 16.71
CA PHE A 140 -8.85 2.73 15.60
C PHE A 140 -8.44 4.04 14.92
N ASN A 141 -7.76 4.95 15.62
CA ASN A 141 -7.23 6.19 15.04
C ASN A 141 -6.19 5.96 13.93
N GLN A 142 -5.58 4.77 13.86
CA GLN A 142 -4.64 4.39 12.80
C GLN A 142 -5.36 3.86 11.56
N VAL A 143 -6.60 3.38 11.70
CA VAL A 143 -7.42 2.87 10.60
C VAL A 143 -8.16 4.05 9.95
N SER A 144 -7.42 4.87 9.22
CA SER A 144 -7.98 5.98 8.46
C SER A 144 -8.64 5.49 7.15
N PHE A 145 -9.50 6.32 6.56
CA PHE A 145 -10.04 6.03 5.23
C PHE A 145 -8.93 5.84 4.20
N LEU A 146 -7.90 6.68 4.27
CA LEU A 146 -6.74 6.62 3.37
C LEU A 146 -5.99 5.30 3.50
N HIS A 147 -5.76 4.83 4.73
CA HIS A 147 -5.14 3.53 5.01
C HIS A 147 -5.93 2.39 4.35
N VAL A 148 -7.25 2.33 4.60
CA VAL A 148 -8.10 1.29 4.05
C VAL A 148 -8.17 1.35 2.53
N TYR A 149 -8.33 2.54 1.96
CA TYR A 149 -8.33 2.77 0.52
C TYR A 149 -7.04 2.28 -0.12
N HIS A 150 -5.89 2.69 0.42
CA HIS A 150 -4.57 2.30 -0.06
C HIS A 150 -4.40 0.77 -0.06
N HIS A 151 -4.60 0.12 1.09
CA HIS A 151 -4.35 -1.31 1.21
C HIS A 151 -5.27 -2.12 0.29
N CYS A 152 -6.58 -1.83 0.27
CA CYS A 152 -7.53 -2.58 -0.55
C CYS A 152 -7.25 -2.42 -2.06
N THR A 153 -7.04 -1.18 -2.51
CA THR A 153 -6.81 -0.91 -3.94
C THR A 153 -5.45 -1.41 -4.41
N MET A 154 -4.37 -1.23 -3.64
CA MET A 154 -3.04 -1.70 -4.02
C MET A 154 -3.01 -3.20 -4.24
N PHE A 155 -3.67 -3.99 -3.39
CA PHE A 155 -3.68 -5.44 -3.54
C PHE A 155 -4.37 -5.89 -4.84
N ILE A 156 -5.48 -5.24 -5.20
CA ILE A 156 -6.22 -5.53 -6.43
C ILE A 156 -5.45 -5.05 -7.67
N LEU A 157 -4.91 -3.81 -7.64
CA LEU A 157 -4.17 -3.23 -8.75
C LEU A 157 -2.89 -4.01 -9.07
N TRP A 158 -2.18 -4.48 -8.03
CA TRP A 158 -0.99 -5.29 -8.24
C TRP A 158 -1.32 -6.68 -8.79
N TRP A 159 -2.45 -7.29 -8.43
CA TRP A 159 -2.89 -8.54 -9.08
C TRP A 159 -3.02 -8.36 -10.61
N ILE A 160 -3.64 -7.25 -11.04
CA ILE A 160 -3.73 -6.88 -12.45
C ILE A 160 -2.33 -6.66 -13.03
N GLY A 161 -1.49 -5.89 -12.35
CA GLY A 161 -0.11 -5.66 -12.75
C GLY A 161 0.68 -6.95 -13.00
N ILE A 162 0.63 -7.91 -12.08
CA ILE A 162 1.36 -9.19 -12.24
C ILE A 162 0.75 -10.05 -13.34
N LYS A 163 -0.57 -10.04 -13.52
CA LYS A 163 -1.24 -10.91 -14.50
C LYS A 163 -0.89 -10.52 -15.95
N TRP A 164 -0.71 -9.24 -16.22
CA TRP A 164 -0.49 -8.72 -17.59
C TRP A 164 0.86 -8.06 -17.82
N VAL A 165 1.48 -7.47 -16.79
CA VAL A 165 2.67 -6.62 -16.92
C VAL A 165 3.71 -6.95 -15.81
N PRO A 166 4.14 -8.22 -15.63
CA PRO A 166 5.05 -8.60 -14.55
C PRO A 166 6.52 -8.26 -14.88
N GLY A 167 6.81 -6.98 -15.13
CA GLY A 167 8.17 -6.52 -15.45
C GLY A 167 8.20 -5.11 -16.03
N GLY A 168 9.30 -4.78 -16.72
CA GLY A 168 9.50 -3.44 -17.31
C GLY A 168 9.54 -2.34 -16.26
N GLN A 169 9.08 -1.13 -16.62
CA GLN A 169 9.08 0.07 -15.76
C GLN A 169 8.47 -0.12 -14.36
N SER A 170 7.56 -1.08 -14.18
CA SER A 170 6.93 -1.37 -12.88
C SER A 170 7.94 -1.76 -11.78
N PHE A 171 9.12 -2.28 -12.15
CA PHE A 171 10.17 -2.67 -11.22
C PHE A 171 10.66 -1.50 -10.36
N PHE A 172 10.71 -0.29 -10.92
CA PHE A 172 11.31 0.86 -10.28
C PHE A 172 10.52 1.28 -9.05
N GLY A 173 9.21 1.47 -9.20
CA GLY A 173 8.32 1.80 -8.09
C GLY A 173 8.28 0.71 -7.02
N ALA A 174 8.22 -0.56 -7.42
CA ALA A 174 8.25 -1.69 -6.49
C ALA A 174 9.57 -1.79 -5.71
N THR A 175 10.71 -1.49 -6.35
CA THR A 175 12.03 -1.50 -5.70
C THR A 175 12.12 -0.41 -4.64
N ILE A 176 11.71 0.82 -4.96
CA ILE A 176 11.75 1.93 -4.01
C ILE A 176 10.77 1.68 -2.86
N ASN A 177 9.54 1.23 -3.17
CA ASN A 177 8.54 0.93 -2.15
C ASN A 177 9.02 -0.17 -1.19
N SER A 178 9.51 -1.29 -1.71
CA SER A 178 10.03 -2.38 -0.86
C SER A 178 11.23 -1.92 -0.02
N GLY A 179 12.14 -1.12 -0.58
CA GLY A 179 13.24 -0.50 0.18
C GLY A 179 12.78 0.38 1.33
N ILE A 180 11.72 1.17 1.13
CA ILE A 180 11.14 2.02 2.19
C ILE A 180 10.34 1.18 3.19
N HIS A 181 9.66 0.12 2.75
CA HIS A 181 8.97 -0.81 3.63
C HIS A 181 9.95 -1.56 4.56
N VAL A 182 11.18 -1.85 4.11
CA VAL A 182 12.25 -2.36 5.00
C VAL A 182 12.50 -1.38 6.15
N LEU A 183 12.62 -0.09 5.87
CA LEU A 183 12.86 0.94 6.88
C LEU A 183 11.64 1.14 7.80
N MET A 184 10.44 1.17 7.22
CA MET A 184 9.18 1.36 7.94
C MET A 184 8.88 0.20 8.90
N TYR A 185 8.91 -1.05 8.42
CA TYR A 185 8.71 -2.22 9.27
C TYR A 185 9.87 -2.41 10.26
N GLY A 186 11.08 -2.00 9.90
CA GLY A 186 12.21 -1.94 10.83
C GLY A 186 11.92 -0.99 11.99
N TYR A 187 11.40 0.20 11.72
CA TYR A 187 10.97 1.15 12.73
C TYR A 187 9.85 0.57 13.62
N TYR A 188 8.81 -0.03 13.04
CA TYR A 188 7.70 -0.60 13.81
C TYR A 188 8.14 -1.81 14.65
N GLY A 189 9.01 -2.66 14.13
CA GLY A 189 9.63 -3.77 14.86
C GLY A 189 10.45 -3.28 16.06
N LEU A 190 11.27 -2.25 15.86
CA LEU A 190 12.02 -1.61 16.95
C LEU A 190 11.09 -0.94 17.98
N ALA A 191 10.04 -0.27 17.53
CA ALA A 191 9.06 0.38 18.40
C ALA A 191 8.28 -0.63 19.27
N ALA A 192 8.12 -1.86 18.80
CA ALA A 192 7.46 -2.94 19.53
C ALA A 192 8.29 -3.46 20.72
N PHE A 193 9.60 -3.18 20.81
CA PHE A 193 10.40 -3.42 22.03
C PHE A 193 10.10 -2.44 23.17
N GLY A 194 9.13 -1.53 23.01
CA GLY A 194 8.54 -0.74 24.09
C GLY A 194 9.30 0.55 24.40
N PRO A 195 8.94 1.23 25.51
CA PRO A 195 9.35 2.61 25.78
C PRO A 195 10.87 2.81 25.85
N LYS A 196 11.61 1.79 26.30
CA LYS A 196 13.07 1.81 26.39
C LYS A 196 13.76 1.98 25.04
N ILE A 197 13.18 1.44 23.96
CA ILE A 197 13.71 1.58 22.59
C ILE A 197 13.08 2.77 21.87
N GLN A 198 11.79 3.06 22.12
CA GLN A 198 11.08 4.17 21.48
C GLN A 198 11.75 5.53 21.68
N LYS A 199 12.43 5.76 22.81
CA LYS A 199 13.21 6.99 23.04
C LYS A 199 14.33 7.22 22.02
N TYR A 200 14.88 6.16 21.42
CA TYR A 200 15.92 6.26 20.40
C TYR A 200 15.37 6.40 18.97
N LEU A 201 14.05 6.29 18.80
CA LEU A 201 13.37 6.33 17.49
C LEU A 201 12.97 7.76 17.09
N TRP A 202 13.90 8.71 17.26
CA TRP A 202 13.72 10.14 16.94
C TRP A 202 13.55 10.39 15.43
N TRP A 203 13.98 9.45 14.60
CA TRP A 203 14.00 9.58 13.14
C TRP A 203 12.67 9.27 12.46
N LYS A 204 11.57 9.09 13.22
CA LYS A 204 10.21 8.86 12.68
C LYS A 204 9.82 9.89 11.61
N LYS A 205 10.15 11.16 11.81
CA LYS A 205 9.83 12.24 10.86
C LYS A 205 10.49 12.03 9.49
N TYR A 206 11.72 11.51 9.47
CA TYR A 206 12.45 11.27 8.23
C TYR A 206 11.87 10.12 7.42
N LEU A 207 11.29 9.10 8.07
CA LEU A 207 10.56 8.03 7.38
C LEU A 207 9.42 8.59 6.53
N THR A 208 8.58 9.44 7.13
CA THR A 208 7.45 10.06 6.43
C THR A 208 7.93 10.96 5.28
N ILE A 209 9.02 11.71 5.47
CA ILE A 209 9.61 12.52 4.39
C ILE A 209 10.07 11.63 3.23
N ILE A 210 10.76 10.52 3.52
CA ILE A 210 11.24 9.59 2.49
C ILE A 210 10.07 8.91 1.77
N GLN A 211 9.00 8.51 2.48
CA GLN A 211 7.77 7.98 1.88
C GLN A 211 7.13 8.99 0.91
N MET A 212 7.06 10.27 1.30
CA MET A 212 6.55 11.32 0.41
C MET A 212 7.44 11.51 -0.82
N ILE A 213 8.76 11.49 -0.66
CA ILE A 213 9.70 11.58 -1.78
C ILE A 213 9.51 10.40 -2.74
N GLN A 214 9.33 9.17 -2.24
CA GLN A 214 9.05 7.99 -3.08
C GLN A 214 7.85 8.21 -3.99
N PHE A 215 6.73 8.73 -3.46
CA PHE A 215 5.55 8.97 -4.28
C PHE A 215 5.85 9.97 -5.40
N HIS A 216 6.49 11.10 -5.10
CA HIS A 216 6.84 12.11 -6.11
C HIS A 216 7.81 11.56 -7.17
N VAL A 217 8.83 10.80 -6.75
CA VAL A 217 9.79 10.17 -7.65
C VAL A 217 9.10 9.15 -8.56
N THR A 218 8.20 8.33 -8.02
CA THR A 218 7.47 7.31 -8.79
C THR A 218 6.50 7.95 -9.78
N ILE A 219 5.82 9.04 -9.40
CA ILE A 219 4.94 9.80 -10.29
C ILE A 219 5.75 10.50 -11.40
N GLY A 220 6.88 11.12 -11.05
CA GLY A 220 7.75 11.79 -12.01
C GLY A 220 8.36 10.82 -13.02
N HIS A 221 8.83 9.66 -12.53
CA HIS A 221 9.24 8.54 -13.39
C HIS A 221 8.11 8.10 -14.30
N ALA A 222 6.89 8.04 -13.76
CA ALA A 222 5.74 7.62 -14.53
C ALA A 222 5.42 8.56 -15.70
N ALA A 223 5.38 9.87 -15.40
CA ALA A 223 5.16 10.94 -16.36
C ALA A 223 6.28 11.01 -17.41
N HIS A 224 7.54 10.81 -17.01
CA HIS A 224 8.68 10.80 -17.93
C HIS A 224 8.58 9.67 -18.97
N SER A 225 8.17 8.47 -18.54
CA SER A 225 7.94 7.35 -19.46
C SER A 225 6.82 7.62 -20.47
N LEU A 226 5.78 8.37 -20.11
CA LEU A 226 4.74 8.79 -21.07
C LEU A 226 5.25 9.84 -22.04
N TYR A 227 5.97 10.85 -21.53
CA TYR A 227 6.51 11.94 -22.32
C TYR A 227 7.52 11.45 -23.37
N THR A 228 8.36 10.48 -23.02
CA THR A 228 9.39 9.93 -23.91
C THR A 228 8.87 8.86 -24.88
N GLY A 229 7.59 8.47 -24.78
CA GLY A 229 7.01 7.43 -25.65
C GLY A 229 7.63 6.05 -25.41
N CYS A 230 8.00 5.73 -24.16
CA CYS A 230 8.60 4.44 -23.83
C CYS A 230 7.67 3.28 -24.25
N PRO A 231 8.20 2.17 -24.84
CA PRO A 231 7.42 1.00 -25.24
C PRO A 231 6.97 0.14 -24.03
N PHE A 232 6.41 0.79 -23.02
CA PHE A 232 5.75 0.19 -21.86
C PHE A 232 4.24 0.40 -21.99
N PRO A 233 3.38 -0.52 -21.51
CA PRO A 233 1.94 -0.40 -21.70
C PRO A 233 1.38 0.91 -21.09
N ALA A 234 0.95 1.83 -21.96
CA ALA A 234 0.52 3.17 -21.55
C ALA A 234 -0.64 3.15 -20.56
N TRP A 235 -1.55 2.18 -20.66
CA TRP A 235 -2.68 2.02 -19.74
C TRP A 235 -2.23 1.82 -18.28
N MET A 236 -1.12 1.13 -18.05
CA MET A 236 -0.56 0.89 -16.70
C MET A 236 -0.05 2.21 -16.11
N GLN A 237 0.53 3.05 -16.96
CA GLN A 237 1.06 4.35 -16.57
C GLN A 237 -0.05 5.37 -16.28
N TRP A 238 -1.09 5.38 -17.11
CA TRP A 238 -2.30 6.16 -16.86
C TRP A 238 -3.03 5.70 -15.60
N ALA A 239 -3.08 4.39 -15.33
CA ALA A 239 -3.63 3.85 -14.08
C ALA A 239 -2.83 4.32 -12.86
N LEU A 240 -1.49 4.32 -12.94
CA LEU A 240 -0.61 4.83 -11.88
C LEU A 240 -0.82 6.33 -11.63
N ILE A 241 -0.93 7.14 -12.69
CA ILE A 241 -1.20 8.58 -12.57
C ILE A 241 -2.60 8.81 -11.98
N GLY A 242 -3.61 8.09 -12.46
CA GLY A 242 -4.97 8.14 -11.93
C GLY A 242 -4.99 7.81 -10.43
N TYR A 243 -4.28 6.75 -10.03
CA TYR A 243 -4.12 6.38 -8.63
C TYR A 243 -3.42 7.48 -7.83
N ALA A 244 -2.32 8.05 -8.33
CA ALA A 244 -1.62 9.15 -7.66
C ALA A 244 -2.51 10.38 -7.45
N VAL A 245 -3.34 10.74 -8.43
CA VAL A 245 -4.30 11.85 -8.30
C VAL A 245 -5.32 11.57 -7.21
N THR A 246 -5.89 10.35 -7.14
CA THR A 246 -6.81 9.99 -6.05
C THR A 246 -6.13 10.08 -4.69
N PHE A 247 -4.87 9.67 -4.58
CA PHE A 247 -4.08 9.74 -3.35
C PHE A 247 -3.87 11.20 -2.91
N ILE A 248 -3.50 12.08 -3.83
CA ILE A 248 -3.32 13.53 -3.58
C ILE A 248 -4.63 14.16 -3.11
N ILE A 249 -5.76 13.85 -3.75
CA ILE A 249 -7.08 14.38 -3.37
C ILE A 249 -7.44 13.93 -1.94
N LEU A 250 -7.22 12.65 -1.62
CA LEU A 250 -7.51 12.11 -0.30
C LEU A 250 -6.61 12.72 0.79
N PHE A 251 -5.33 12.94 0.50
CA PHE A 251 -4.44 13.66 1.41
C PHE A 251 -4.85 15.11 1.61
N ALA A 252 -5.19 15.82 0.53
CA ALA A 252 -5.64 17.20 0.61
C ALA A 252 -6.91 17.30 1.45
N ASN A 253 -7.85 16.36 1.29
CA ASN A 253 -9.07 16.27 2.10
C ASN A 253 -8.75 16.00 3.58
N PHE A 254 -7.90 15.02 3.87
CA PHE A 254 -7.44 14.73 5.23
C PHE A 254 -6.78 15.95 5.88
N TYR A 255 -5.88 16.62 5.17
CA TYR A 255 -5.19 17.82 5.63
C TYR A 255 -6.18 18.96 5.90
N TYR A 256 -7.12 19.19 4.99
CA TYR A 256 -8.13 20.23 5.15
C TYR A 256 -9.00 19.99 6.39
N GLN A 257 -9.48 18.76 6.58
CA GLN A 257 -10.31 18.40 7.73
C GLN A 257 -9.56 18.48 9.06
N THR A 258 -8.28 18.10 9.08
CA THR A 258 -7.48 18.04 10.31
C THR A 258 -6.91 19.41 10.72
N TYR A 259 -6.45 20.22 9.76
CA TYR A 259 -5.70 21.44 10.05
C TYR A 259 -6.45 22.75 9.78
N ARG A 260 -7.32 22.79 8.75
CA ARG A 260 -8.06 24.02 8.41
C ARG A 260 -9.43 24.08 9.06
N ARG A 261 -10.04 22.93 9.36
CA ARG A 261 -11.31 22.84 10.09
C ARG A 261 -11.08 22.84 11.60
N GLN A 262 -10.49 23.90 12.15
CA GLN A 262 -10.66 24.13 13.60
C GLN A 262 -12.15 24.28 13.91
N PRO A 263 -12.65 23.78 15.06
CA PRO A 263 -14.03 24.01 15.46
C PRO A 263 -14.21 25.52 15.53
N ARG A 264 -15.14 26.04 14.72
CA ARG A 264 -15.68 27.39 14.90
C ARG A 264 -16.04 27.47 16.38
N LEU A 265 -15.28 28.25 17.15
CA LEU A 265 -15.62 28.58 18.54
C LEU A 265 -17.07 29.04 18.46
N LYS A 266 -18.01 28.19 18.89
CA LYS A 266 -19.35 28.66 19.21
C LYS A 266 -19.08 29.73 20.24
N SER A 267 -19.32 30.98 19.85
CA SER A 267 -19.18 32.16 20.68
C SER A 267 -19.85 31.83 22.02
N ALA A 268 -19.02 31.54 23.02
CA ALA A 268 -19.48 31.31 24.37
C ALA A 268 -19.97 32.67 24.85
N LYS A 269 -21.29 32.81 24.97
CA LYS A 269 -21.85 33.89 25.79
C LYS A 269 -21.21 33.77 27.17
N THR A 270 -20.58 34.87 27.55
CA THR A 270 -19.89 35.15 28.80
C THR A 270 -20.70 34.69 30.01
N ALA A 271 -20.11 33.84 30.86
CA ALA A 271 -20.44 33.75 32.29
C ALA A 271 -19.24 33.18 33.08
N VAL A 272 -18.39 34.09 33.55
CA VAL A 272 -17.79 34.19 34.90
C VAL A 272 -17.06 32.98 35.52
N ASN A 273 -15.76 33.22 35.74
CA ASN A 273 -14.81 32.76 36.78
C ASN A 273 -14.51 31.26 37.00
N GLY A 274 -13.22 30.93 36.90
CA GLY A 274 -12.63 29.72 37.47
C GLY A 274 -11.23 29.43 36.94
N VAL A 275 -10.20 29.87 37.69
CA VAL A 275 -8.79 29.54 37.45
C VAL A 275 -8.58 28.02 37.52
N SER A 276 -7.99 27.41 36.48
CA SER A 276 -7.12 26.24 36.66
C SER A 276 -6.16 26.08 35.46
N ASN A 277 -4.87 26.01 35.79
CA ASN A 277 -3.78 25.66 34.89
C ASN A 277 -3.95 24.22 34.39
N GLY A 278 -3.83 24.02 33.08
CA GLY A 278 -3.86 22.70 32.47
C GLY A 278 -3.24 22.72 31.09
N THR A 279 -1.91 22.53 31.04
CA THR A 279 -1.11 22.37 29.83
C THR A 279 -1.65 21.19 29.00
N ARG A 280 -2.47 21.45 27.98
CA ARG A 280 -2.86 20.44 27.00
C ARG A 280 -1.67 20.16 26.08
N GLN A 281 -0.91 19.11 26.38
CA GLN A 281 -0.10 18.43 25.37
C GLN A 281 -1.05 17.89 24.29
N ALA A 282 -1.04 18.54 23.13
CA ALA A 282 -1.61 17.98 21.91
C ALA A 282 -0.79 16.74 21.53
N ASN A 283 -1.34 15.56 21.81
CA ASN A 283 -0.80 14.31 21.28
C ASN A 283 -0.96 14.32 19.75
N LEU A 284 0.13 14.65 19.08
CA LEU A 284 0.32 14.56 17.64
C LEU A 284 0.34 13.09 17.21
N SER A 285 -0.84 12.50 16.99
CA SER A 285 -0.96 11.37 16.08
C SER A 285 -1.06 11.91 14.66
N VAL A 286 0.11 12.13 14.04
CA VAL A 286 0.22 12.19 12.58
C VAL A 286 -0.19 10.80 12.09
N SER A 287 -1.46 10.66 11.69
CA SER A 287 -1.93 9.49 10.96
C SER A 287 -1.33 9.58 9.56
N GLU A 288 -0.21 8.88 9.42
CA GLU A 288 0.15 8.02 8.29
C GLU A 288 -0.29 8.53 6.92
N ALA A 289 0.70 9.12 6.27
CA ALA A 289 0.84 9.33 4.85
C ALA A 289 1.96 8.44 4.31
#